data_AF-A0A7V6Q3N6-F1
#
_entry.id   AF-A0A7V6Q3N6-F1
#
_cell.length_a   1.000
_cell.length_b   1.000
_cell.length_c   1.000
_cell.angle_alpha   90.00
_cell.angle_beta   90.00
_cell.angle_gamma   90.00
#
_symmetry.space_group_name_H-M   'P 1'
#
loop_
_entity.id
_entity.type
_entity.pdbx_description
1 polymer ?
#
loop_
_entity_poly.entity_id
_entity_poly.type
_entity_poly.pdbx_seq_one_letter_code
_entity_poly.pdbx_strand_id
1 'polypeptide(L)'
;MDKTFAIADTVLSIEINAKETKYHIEFQTLNDRTIVIRMIDYGFRIAIDNLDYNKIKAGEEITIEFPSQTVIFLKHNESIPAELKLSIKMPYTEQIIKYIVPTFKVWEHDPDYYKRQKLYIMLPLRIINLSDELKDLKKRILQEEEKTKLQNKYRKKITQTIEEIIKEIRDALISNELIIEKCNKILLELSTLAGELFSEEVKNIEQEVDEMAKMIIDPEMYRRGLEEGIEKGIEKRIEKGIES
;
A
#
# COMPACT_ATOMS: atom_id res chain seq x y z
N MET A 1 -3.71 18.57 -27.10
CA MET A 1 -4.50 17.89 -26.06
C MET A 1 -3.72 16.65 -25.67
N ASP A 2 -2.93 16.77 -24.61
CA ASP A 2 -2.04 15.70 -24.18
C ASP A 2 -2.86 14.56 -23.57
N LYS A 3 -2.69 13.35 -24.12
CA LYS A 3 -3.27 12.13 -23.59
C LYS A 3 -2.44 11.72 -22.39
N THR A 4 -2.68 12.33 -21.24
CA THR A 4 -2.17 11.80 -19.97
C THR A 4 -2.88 10.48 -19.73
N PHE A 5 -2.19 9.37 -20.01
CA PHE A 5 -2.59 8.06 -19.51
C PHE A 5 -2.69 8.18 -18.00
N ALA A 6 -3.92 8.20 -17.50
CA ALA A 6 -4.19 8.27 -16.08
C ALA A 6 -4.05 6.83 -15.57
N ILE A 7 -2.90 6.55 -14.96
CA ILE A 7 -2.55 5.23 -14.42
C ILE A 7 -3.25 5.10 -13.06
N ALA A 8 -3.89 3.95 -12.82
CA ALA A 8 -4.38 3.55 -11.51
C ALA A 8 -3.21 3.01 -10.68
N ASP A 9 -3.16 3.33 -9.38
CA ASP A 9 -2.02 2.90 -8.55
C ASP A 9 -1.90 1.37 -8.51
N THR A 10 -3.02 0.66 -8.34
CA THR A 10 -3.02 -0.80 -8.35
C THR A 10 -4.38 -1.38 -8.77
N VAL A 11 -4.34 -2.33 -9.69
CA VAL A 11 -5.50 -3.18 -10.05
C VAL A 11 -5.13 -4.63 -9.72
N LEU A 12 -5.96 -5.30 -8.92
CA LEU A 12 -5.80 -6.71 -8.56
C LEU A 12 -6.96 -7.51 -9.16
N SER A 13 -6.64 -8.54 -9.93
CA SER A 13 -7.60 -9.58 -10.31
C SER A 13 -7.45 -10.76 -9.37
N ILE A 14 -8.54 -11.13 -8.68
CA ILE A 14 -8.56 -12.30 -7.81
C ILE A 14 -9.59 -13.27 -8.37
N GLU A 15 -9.14 -14.47 -8.73
CA GLU A 15 -10.01 -15.56 -9.17
C GLU A 15 -10.29 -16.51 -8.00
N ILE A 16 -11.55 -16.65 -7.63
CA ILE A 16 -12.01 -17.60 -6.61
C ILE A 16 -13.18 -18.38 -7.21
N ASN A 17 -13.10 -19.70 -7.20
CA ASN A 17 -14.15 -20.60 -7.73
C ASN A 17 -14.57 -20.26 -9.18
N ALA A 18 -13.60 -19.99 -10.06
CA ALA A 18 -13.81 -19.56 -11.46
C ALA A 18 -14.58 -18.24 -11.63
N LYS A 19 -14.72 -17.45 -10.56
CA LYS A 19 -15.19 -16.06 -10.62
C LYS A 19 -14.00 -15.12 -10.44
N GLU A 20 -13.69 -14.38 -11.50
CA GLU A 20 -12.74 -13.27 -11.42
C GLU A 20 -13.43 -12.06 -10.76
N THR A 21 -12.85 -11.52 -9.70
CA THR A 21 -13.26 -10.25 -9.09
C THR A 21 -12.09 -9.28 -9.19
N LYS A 22 -12.36 -8.12 -9.78
CA LYS A 22 -11.37 -7.05 -9.90
C LYS A 22 -11.48 -6.08 -8.74
N TYR A 23 -10.32 -5.71 -8.21
CA TYR A 23 -10.16 -4.68 -7.20
C TYR A 23 -9.33 -3.55 -7.75
N HIS A 24 -9.77 -2.32 -7.51
CA HIS A 24 -9.03 -1.12 -7.84
C HIS A 24 -8.75 -0.33 -6.55
N ILE A 25 -7.46 -0.18 -6.26
CA ILE A 25 -6.94 0.48 -5.06
C ILE A 25 -6.18 1.71 -5.51
N GLU A 26 -6.52 2.85 -4.92
CA GLU A 26 -5.85 4.12 -5.14
C GLU A 26 -5.32 4.65 -3.81
N PHE A 27 -4.06 5.07 -3.77
CA PHE A 27 -3.42 5.64 -2.60
C PHE A 27 -3.50 7.17 -2.65
N GLN A 28 -3.75 7.80 -1.51
CA GLN A 28 -3.84 9.24 -1.39
C GLN A 28 -3.06 9.75 -0.18
N THR A 29 -2.21 10.75 -0.42
CA THR A 29 -1.53 11.48 0.65
C THR A 29 -2.27 12.77 1.02
N LEU A 30 -3.13 13.28 0.14
CA LEU A 30 -3.90 14.50 0.35
C LEU A 30 -5.40 14.18 0.35
N ASN A 31 -6.18 15.01 1.03
CA ASN A 31 -7.64 14.96 0.94
C ASN A 31 -8.10 15.65 -0.35
N ASP A 32 -7.83 15.02 -1.49
CA ASP A 32 -8.32 15.46 -2.79
C ASP A 32 -9.80 15.11 -2.93
N ARG A 33 -10.66 16.13 -2.90
CA ARG A 33 -12.12 15.98 -3.05
C ARG A 33 -12.54 15.50 -4.43
N THR A 34 -11.67 15.57 -5.42
CA THR A 34 -11.94 15.14 -6.80
C THR A 34 -11.59 13.67 -7.04
N ILE A 35 -10.99 12.97 -6.07
CA ILE A 35 -10.55 11.59 -6.23
C ILE A 35 -11.68 10.64 -6.65
N VAL A 36 -12.91 10.88 -6.20
CA VAL A 36 -14.10 10.08 -6.60
C VAL A 36 -14.37 10.12 -8.11
N ILE A 37 -14.02 11.23 -8.78
CA ILE A 37 -14.14 11.40 -10.24
C ILE A 37 -13.10 10.53 -10.94
N ARG A 38 -11.87 10.46 -10.42
CA ARG A 38 -10.83 9.56 -10.94
C ARG A 38 -11.21 8.10 -10.71
N MET A 39 -11.75 7.76 -9.54
CA MET A 39 -12.18 6.39 -9.23
C MET A 39 -13.23 5.88 -10.22
N ILE A 40 -14.23 6.71 -10.57
CA ILE A 40 -15.24 6.28 -11.54
C ILE A 40 -14.69 6.17 -12.96
N ASP A 41 -13.83 7.10 -13.40
CA ASP A 41 -13.18 7.02 -14.72
C ASP A 41 -12.34 5.73 -14.83
N TYR A 42 -11.53 5.44 -13.81
CA TYR A 42 -10.69 4.25 -13.77
C TYR A 42 -11.51 2.98 -13.69
N GLY A 43 -12.58 2.98 -12.89
CA GLY A 43 -13.47 1.84 -12.78
C GLY A 43 -14.12 1.46 -14.10
N PHE A 44 -14.56 2.45 -14.89
CA PHE A 44 -15.09 2.18 -16.23
C PHE A 44 -14.04 1.62 -17.17
N ARG A 45 -12.82 2.19 -17.20
CA ARG A 45 -11.72 1.66 -18.02
C ARG A 45 -11.43 0.20 -17.67
N ILE A 46 -11.25 -0.10 -16.39
CA ILE A 46 -10.96 -1.45 -15.89
C ILE A 46 -12.09 -2.44 -16.24
N ALA A 47 -13.34 -2.00 -16.15
CA ALA A 47 -14.50 -2.83 -16.44
C ALA A 47 -14.65 -3.12 -17.94
N ILE A 48 -14.32 -2.14 -18.79
CA ILE A 48 -14.44 -2.22 -20.25
C ILE A 48 -13.25 -2.96 -20.88
N ASP A 49 -12.04 -2.80 -20.34
CA ASP A 49 -10.79 -3.29 -20.95
C ASP A 49 -10.77 -4.82 -21.19
N ASN A 50 -11.56 -5.61 -20.44
CA ASN A 50 -11.65 -7.06 -20.60
C ASN A 50 -12.89 -7.55 -21.36
N LEU A 51 -13.67 -6.65 -21.96
CA LEU A 51 -14.83 -7.06 -22.76
C LEU A 51 -14.35 -7.66 -24.09
N ASP A 52 -14.68 -8.93 -24.31
CA ASP A 52 -14.47 -9.59 -25.60
C ASP A 52 -15.61 -9.22 -26.55
N TYR A 53 -15.42 -8.13 -27.30
CA TYR A 53 -16.40 -7.61 -28.25
C TYR A 53 -16.85 -8.63 -29.30
N ASN A 54 -16.04 -9.66 -29.60
CA ASN A 54 -16.39 -10.69 -30.57
C ASN A 54 -17.44 -11.69 -30.05
N LYS A 55 -17.64 -11.76 -28.74
CA LYS A 55 -18.65 -12.62 -28.10
C LYS A 55 -20.01 -11.96 -27.96
N ILE A 56 -20.09 -10.64 -28.17
CA ILE A 56 -21.31 -9.86 -28.04
C ILE A 56 -22.16 -10.06 -29.31
N LYS A 57 -23.34 -10.66 -29.17
CA LYS A 57 -24.25 -10.87 -30.31
C LYS A 57 -25.08 -9.61 -30.58
N ALA A 58 -25.49 -9.45 -31.83
CA ALA A 58 -26.37 -8.35 -32.22
C ALA A 58 -27.70 -8.41 -31.44
N GLY A 59 -28.05 -7.30 -30.79
CA GLY A 59 -29.29 -7.17 -30.01
C GLY A 59 -29.22 -7.70 -28.57
N GLU A 60 -28.06 -8.20 -28.14
CA GLU A 60 -27.83 -8.65 -26.76
C GLU A 60 -27.55 -7.46 -25.82
N GLU A 61 -28.07 -7.52 -24.60
CA GLU A 61 -27.76 -6.53 -23.56
C GLU A 61 -26.34 -6.75 -23.05
N ILE A 62 -25.51 -5.71 -23.10
CA ILE A 62 -24.14 -5.76 -22.58
C ILE A 62 -24.17 -5.41 -21.10
N THR A 63 -23.84 -6.38 -20.26
CA THR A 63 -23.62 -6.14 -18.82
C THR A 63 -22.13 -5.95 -18.55
N ILE A 64 -21.79 -4.86 -17.87
CA ILE A 64 -20.43 -4.54 -17.46
C ILE A 64 -20.32 -4.66 -15.95
N GLU A 65 -19.44 -5.53 -15.46
CA GLU A 65 -19.16 -5.64 -14.03
C GLU A 65 -18.09 -4.64 -13.60
N PHE A 66 -18.46 -3.72 -12.72
CA PHE A 66 -17.55 -2.71 -12.18
C PHE A 66 -16.59 -3.32 -11.15
N PRO A 67 -15.31 -2.92 -11.09
CA PRO A 67 -14.39 -3.40 -10.06
C PRO A 67 -14.84 -2.93 -8.67
N SER A 68 -14.59 -3.76 -7.66
CA SER A 68 -14.65 -3.30 -6.26
C SER A 68 -13.53 -2.30 -6.02
N GLN A 69 -13.84 -1.19 -5.35
CA GLN A 69 -12.93 -0.05 -5.29
C GLN A 69 -12.72 0.44 -3.87
N THR A 70 -11.53 0.95 -3.57
CA THR A 70 -11.23 1.60 -2.29
C THR A 70 -10.14 2.66 -2.47
N VAL A 71 -10.20 3.72 -1.65
CA VAL A 71 -9.15 4.73 -1.57
C VAL A 71 -8.44 4.61 -0.23
N ILE A 72 -7.13 4.38 -0.25
CA ILE A 72 -6.29 4.27 0.93
C ILE A 72 -5.62 5.61 1.21
N PHE A 73 -5.98 6.25 2.31
CA PHE A 73 -5.38 7.48 2.78
C PHE A 73 -4.23 7.19 3.74
N LEU A 74 -3.05 7.72 3.41
CA LEU A 74 -1.81 7.47 4.14
C LEU A 74 -1.57 8.47 5.28
N LYS A 75 -2.14 9.68 5.18
CA LYS A 75 -1.88 10.81 6.08
C LYS A 75 -3.11 11.26 6.83
N HIS A 76 -2.94 11.53 8.13
CA HIS A 76 -4.02 11.97 9.00
C HIS A 76 -4.74 13.23 8.49
N ASN A 77 -6.05 13.12 8.28
CA ASN A 77 -6.94 14.25 8.02
C ASN A 77 -8.38 13.91 8.43
N GLU A 78 -8.90 14.62 9.43
CA GLU A 78 -10.24 14.38 10.00
C GLU A 78 -11.39 14.67 9.02
N SER A 79 -11.13 15.46 7.97
CA SER A 79 -12.13 15.78 6.96
C SER A 79 -12.28 14.68 5.89
N ILE A 80 -11.53 13.58 5.98
CA ILE A 80 -11.69 12.44 5.07
C ILE A 80 -12.91 11.62 5.52
N PRO A 81 -13.96 11.50 4.69
CA PRO A 81 -15.14 10.71 5.03
C PRO A 81 -14.85 9.20 4.93
N ALA A 82 -15.65 8.37 5.59
CA ALA A 82 -15.60 6.91 5.44
C ALA A 82 -15.99 6.43 4.04
N GLU A 83 -16.76 7.24 3.31
CA GLU A 83 -17.26 6.96 1.97
C GLU A 83 -17.18 8.21 1.11
N LEU A 84 -16.62 8.07 -0.08
CA LEU A 84 -16.71 9.06 -1.14
C LEU A 84 -17.98 8.82 -1.94
N LYS A 85 -18.71 9.90 -2.26
CA LYS A 85 -20.04 9.81 -2.88
C LYS A 85 -20.11 10.65 -4.13
N LEU A 86 -20.65 10.07 -5.20
CA LEU A 86 -20.95 10.73 -6.46
C LEU A 86 -22.37 10.33 -6.89
N SER A 87 -23.13 11.28 -7.42
CA SER A 87 -24.46 11.01 -7.98
C SER A 87 -24.44 11.29 -9.48
N ILE A 88 -24.88 10.32 -10.27
CA ILE A 88 -24.87 10.39 -11.73
C ILE A 88 -26.33 10.39 -12.19
N LYS A 89 -26.75 11.47 -12.85
CA LYS A 89 -28.09 11.58 -13.41
C LYS A 89 -28.09 11.08 -14.85
N MET A 90 -28.85 10.03 -15.12
CA MET A 90 -29.01 9.45 -16.45
C MET A 90 -30.09 10.23 -17.22
N PRO A 91 -29.78 10.85 -18.37
CA PRO A 91 -30.66 11.82 -19.02
C PRO A 91 -31.90 11.21 -19.68
N TYR A 92 -31.86 9.92 -20.04
CA TYR A 92 -32.96 9.27 -20.77
C TYR A 92 -33.88 8.45 -19.86
N THR A 93 -33.36 7.97 -18.73
CA THR A 93 -34.11 7.16 -17.77
C THR A 93 -34.52 7.96 -16.52
N GLU A 94 -34.02 9.20 -16.37
CA GLU A 94 -34.13 10.03 -15.16
C GLU A 94 -33.61 9.33 -13.89
N GLN A 95 -32.95 8.19 -14.01
CA GLN A 95 -32.37 7.46 -12.89
C GLN A 95 -31.19 8.22 -12.31
N ILE A 96 -31.06 8.18 -10.98
CA ILE A 96 -29.90 8.69 -10.26
C ILE A 96 -29.12 7.50 -9.73
N ILE A 97 -27.94 7.28 -10.30
CA ILE A 97 -27.01 6.25 -9.83
C ILE A 97 -26.19 6.85 -8.70
N LYS A 98 -26.29 6.24 -7.51
CA LYS A 98 -25.43 6.57 -6.37
C LYS A 98 -24.16 5.72 -6.44
N TYR A 99 -23.05 6.38 -6.74
CA TYR A 99 -21.73 5.77 -6.77
C TYR A 99 -21.01 6.06 -5.45
N ILE A 100 -20.55 4.99 -4.79
CA ILE A 100 -19.94 5.04 -3.47
C ILE A 100 -18.60 4.31 -3.52
N VAL A 101 -17.56 4.93 -2.98
CA VAL A 101 -16.24 4.31 -2.82
C VAL A 101 -15.85 4.37 -1.34
N PRO A 102 -15.63 3.22 -0.67
CA PRO A 102 -15.14 3.20 0.69
C PRO A 102 -13.73 3.80 0.78
N THR A 103 -13.42 4.38 1.93
CA THR A 103 -12.07 4.85 2.25
C THR A 103 -11.46 3.98 3.33
N PHE A 104 -10.14 3.81 3.26
CA PHE A 104 -9.34 3.16 4.27
C PHE A 104 -8.31 4.17 4.79
N LYS A 105 -8.18 4.33 6.10
CA LYS A 105 -7.32 5.36 6.68
C LYS A 105 -6.26 4.70 7.55
N VAL A 106 -5.00 4.79 7.16
CA VAL A 106 -3.92 4.04 7.81
C VAL A 106 -3.79 4.38 9.31
N TRP A 107 -4.09 5.62 9.71
CA TRP A 107 -3.98 6.04 11.12
C TRP A 107 -5.14 5.57 12.02
N GLU A 108 -6.25 5.08 11.46
CA GLU A 108 -7.40 4.62 12.26
C GLU A 108 -7.26 3.15 12.73
N HIS A 109 -6.14 2.50 12.38
CA HIS A 109 -5.93 1.07 12.63
C HIS A 109 -4.64 0.80 13.40
N ASP A 110 -4.74 -0.11 14.36
CA ASP A 110 -3.61 -0.62 15.15
C ASP A 110 -3.03 -1.91 14.53
N PRO A 111 -1.86 -2.38 15.00
CA PRO A 111 -1.28 -3.65 14.54
C PRO A 111 -2.23 -4.83 14.68
N ASP A 112 -3.00 -4.89 15.77
CA ASP A 112 -3.94 -5.98 16.02
C ASP A 112 -5.06 -6.03 14.96
N TYR A 113 -5.52 -4.88 14.47
CA TYR A 113 -6.46 -4.80 13.36
C TYR A 113 -5.85 -5.42 12.10
N TYR A 114 -4.64 -5.02 11.72
CA TYR A 114 -3.98 -5.54 10.52
C TYR A 114 -3.74 -7.05 10.61
N LYS A 115 -3.37 -7.54 11.80
CA LYS A 115 -3.24 -8.97 12.10
C LYS A 115 -4.56 -9.71 11.90
N ARG A 116 -5.64 -9.26 12.57
CA ARG A 116 -6.97 -9.89 12.45
C ARG A 116 -7.49 -9.92 11.01
N GLN A 117 -7.17 -8.89 10.22
CA GLN A 117 -7.56 -8.80 8.81
C GLN A 117 -6.54 -9.42 7.85
N LYS A 118 -5.41 -9.96 8.34
CA LYS A 118 -4.28 -10.48 7.55
C LYS A 118 -3.71 -9.46 6.54
N LEU A 119 -3.74 -8.19 6.90
CA LEU A 119 -3.27 -7.05 6.11
C LEU A 119 -1.85 -6.63 6.49
N TYR A 120 -0.93 -7.59 6.63
CA TYR A 120 0.46 -7.32 7.03
C TYR A 120 1.21 -6.33 6.15
N ILE A 121 0.86 -6.26 4.86
CA ILE A 121 1.39 -5.30 3.89
C ILE A 121 1.10 -3.83 4.28
N MET A 122 0.12 -3.59 5.14
CA MET A 122 -0.22 -2.25 5.61
C MET A 122 0.66 -1.78 6.78
N LEU A 123 1.36 -2.70 7.47
CA LEU A 123 2.16 -2.36 8.65
C LEU A 123 3.26 -1.32 8.37
N PRO A 124 4.03 -1.42 7.26
CA PRO A 124 5.05 -0.42 6.96
C PRO A 124 4.49 1.00 6.80
N LEU A 125 3.28 1.14 6.22
CA LEU A 125 2.67 2.44 5.94
C LEU A 125 2.39 3.26 7.21
N ARG A 126 2.34 2.63 8.39
CA ARG A 126 2.11 3.30 9.67
C ARG A 126 3.17 4.37 9.98
N ILE A 127 4.40 4.19 9.50
CA ILE A 127 5.48 5.14 9.77
C ILE A 127 5.28 6.49 9.03
N ILE A 128 4.44 6.54 8.00
CA ILE A 128 4.16 7.78 7.24
C ILE A 128 3.60 8.88 8.15
N ASN A 129 2.70 8.53 9.08
CA ASN A 129 2.12 9.50 10.01
C ASN A 129 3.19 10.13 10.94
N LEU A 130 4.26 9.39 11.28
CA LEU A 130 5.36 9.92 12.09
C LEU A 130 6.15 10.99 11.32
N SER A 131 6.29 10.85 10.00
CA SER A 131 6.97 11.84 9.15
C SER A 131 6.19 13.16 9.11
N ASP A 132 4.86 13.11 9.07
CA ASP A 132 4.04 14.32 9.09
C ASP A 132 4.11 15.04 10.45
N GLU A 133 4.06 14.30 11.56
CA GLU A 133 4.28 14.88 12.88
C GLU A 133 5.64 15.59 12.97
N LEU A 134 6.70 14.99 12.43
CA LEU A 134 8.04 15.57 12.39
C LEU A 134 8.10 16.85 11.57
N LYS A 135 7.46 16.88 10.39
CA LYS A 135 7.40 18.07 9.53
C LYS A 135 6.73 19.25 10.22
N ASP A 136 5.65 19.01 10.96
CA ASP A 136 4.97 20.07 11.69
C ASP A 136 5.77 20.60 12.88
N LEU A 137 6.61 19.76 13.49
CA LEU A 137 7.51 20.19 14.55
C LEU A 137 8.68 21.01 14.04
N LYS A 138 9.24 20.68 12.87
CA LYS A 138 10.30 21.48 12.23
C LYS A 138 9.86 22.92 11.95
N LYS A 139 8.56 23.17 11.78
CA LYS A 139 8.01 24.52 11.58
C LYS A 139 7.96 25.36 12.85
N ARG A 140 8.10 24.76 14.04
CA ARG A 140 8.03 25.48 15.32
C ARG A 140 9.35 26.16 15.64
N ILE A 141 9.29 27.41 16.10
CA ILE A 141 10.45 28.12 16.65
C ILE A 141 10.65 27.62 18.08
N LEU A 142 11.72 26.86 18.30
CA LEU A 142 12.08 26.26 19.59
C LEU A 142 13.49 26.69 20.00
N GLN A 143 13.77 26.69 21.30
CA GLN A 143 15.15 26.81 21.78
C GLN A 143 15.96 25.54 21.45
N GLU A 144 17.28 25.65 21.28
CA GLU A 144 18.13 24.53 20.84
C GLU A 144 18.09 23.32 21.81
N GLU A 145 17.97 23.55 23.11
CA GLU A 145 17.81 22.46 24.09
C GLU A 145 16.47 21.72 23.94
N GLU A 146 15.38 22.46 23.70
CA GLU A 146 14.04 21.89 23.48
C GLU A 146 13.99 21.11 22.17
N LYS A 147 14.62 21.65 21.12
CA LYS A 147 14.76 21.03 19.81
C LYS A 147 15.51 19.69 19.92
N THR A 148 16.63 19.65 20.63
CA THR A 148 17.42 18.42 20.84
C THR A 148 16.63 17.37 21.63
N LYS A 149 15.95 17.77 22.72
CA LYS A 149 15.09 16.86 23.50
C LYS A 149 13.95 16.28 22.65
N LEU A 150 13.32 17.12 21.84
CA LEU A 150 12.24 16.72 20.95
C LEU A 150 12.72 15.77 19.85
N GLN A 151 13.85 16.07 19.20
CA GLN A 151 14.48 15.18 18.21
C GLN A 151 14.77 13.80 18.80
N ASN A 152 15.36 13.72 19.98
CA ASN A 152 15.64 12.45 20.65
C ASN A 152 14.35 11.67 20.97
N LYS A 153 13.29 12.36 21.43
CA LYS A 153 11.98 11.76 21.67
C LYS A 153 11.41 11.14 20.38
N TYR A 154 11.52 11.86 19.26
CA TYR A 154 11.01 11.37 17.98
C TYR A 154 11.86 10.24 17.40
N ARG A 155 13.18 10.33 17.47
CA ARG A 155 14.07 9.21 17.10
C ARG A 155 13.67 7.95 17.85
N LYS A 156 13.43 8.05 19.16
CA LYS A 156 12.93 6.94 19.98
C LYS A 156 11.58 6.43 19.49
N LYS A 157 10.61 7.32 19.21
CA LYS A 157 9.28 6.94 18.71
C LYS A 157 9.35 6.21 17.36
N ILE A 158 10.17 6.69 16.43
CA ILE A 158 10.41 6.04 15.12
C ILE A 158 10.97 4.65 15.32
N THR A 159 12.06 4.54 16.08
CA THR A 159 12.75 3.27 16.38
C THR A 159 11.79 2.26 16.99
N GLN A 160 11.03 2.66 18.02
CA GLN A 160 10.06 1.80 18.68
C GLN A 160 8.95 1.34 17.73
N THR A 161 8.45 2.21 16.86
CA THR A 161 7.39 1.85 15.90
C THR A 161 7.90 0.84 14.88
N ILE A 162 9.14 1.00 14.42
CA ILE A 162 9.81 0.06 13.50
C ILE A 162 10.02 -1.30 14.18
N GLU A 163 10.54 -1.31 15.41
CA GLU A 163 10.73 -2.54 16.19
C GLU A 163 9.41 -3.29 16.39
N GLU A 164 8.31 -2.59 16.71
CA GLU A 164 6.97 -3.15 16.81
C GLU A 164 6.53 -3.78 15.49
N ILE A 165 6.70 -3.09 14.36
CA ILE A 165 6.33 -3.63 13.03
C ILE A 165 7.13 -4.90 12.72
N ILE A 166 8.45 -4.90 12.94
CA ILE A 166 9.31 -6.06 12.66
C ILE A 166 8.91 -7.24 13.55
N LYS A 167 8.59 -6.99 14.82
CA LYS A 167 8.09 -8.02 15.74
C LYS A 167 6.78 -8.64 15.26
N GLU A 168 5.82 -7.82 14.81
CA GLU A 168 4.56 -8.33 14.27
C GLU A 168 4.77 -9.20 13.02
N ILE A 169 5.69 -8.80 12.13
CA ILE A 169 6.06 -9.59 10.95
C ILE A 169 6.69 -10.93 11.36
N ARG A 170 7.56 -10.93 12.37
CA ARG A 170 8.15 -12.15 12.94
C ARG A 170 7.08 -13.06 13.55
N ASP A 171 6.16 -12.50 14.32
CA ASP A 171 5.09 -13.28 14.97
C ASP A 171 4.16 -13.90 13.91
N ALA A 172 3.88 -13.17 12.82
CA ALA A 172 3.14 -13.68 11.66
C ALA A 172 3.89 -14.81 10.92
N LEU A 173 5.23 -14.74 10.86
CA LEU A 173 6.06 -15.82 10.31
C LEU A 173 6.03 -17.07 11.22
N ILE A 174 6.20 -16.91 12.53
CA ILE A 174 6.21 -18.02 13.51
C ILE A 174 4.86 -18.72 13.55
N SER A 175 3.77 -17.97 13.40
CA SER A 175 2.40 -18.51 13.35
C SER A 175 1.99 -19.07 11.98
N ASN A 176 2.91 -19.11 11.00
CA ASN A 176 2.67 -19.53 9.61
C ASN A 176 1.58 -18.71 8.89
N GLU A 177 1.30 -17.48 9.33
CA GLU A 177 0.39 -16.56 8.66
C GLU A 177 1.07 -15.84 7.49
N LEU A 178 2.40 -15.70 7.54
CA LEU A 178 3.25 -15.24 6.45
C LEU A 178 4.34 -16.26 6.13
N ILE A 179 4.72 -16.31 4.86
CA ILE A 179 5.92 -17.02 4.40
C ILE A 179 7.12 -16.07 4.40
N ILE A 180 8.32 -16.64 4.55
CA ILE A 180 9.59 -15.88 4.64
C ILE A 180 9.78 -14.90 3.47
N GLU A 181 9.42 -15.29 2.25
CA GLU A 181 9.56 -14.43 1.07
C GLU A 181 8.69 -13.17 1.15
N LYS A 182 7.47 -13.28 1.71
CA LYS A 182 6.58 -12.13 1.94
C LYS A 182 7.10 -11.26 3.07
N CYS A 183 7.59 -11.85 4.15
CA CYS A 183 8.22 -11.09 5.24
C CYS A 183 9.39 -10.26 4.72
N ASN A 184 10.28 -10.86 3.93
CA ASN A 184 11.44 -10.16 3.36
C ASN A 184 11.02 -8.98 2.47
N LYS A 185 9.96 -9.11 1.67
CA LYS A 185 9.42 -8.00 0.86
C LYS A 185 8.89 -6.86 1.73
N ILE A 186 8.08 -7.18 2.73
CA ILE A 186 7.51 -6.17 3.65
C ILE A 186 8.62 -5.43 4.41
N LEU A 187 9.67 -6.15 4.85
CA LEU A 187 10.80 -5.55 5.56
C LEU A 187 11.67 -4.69 4.66
N LEU A 188 11.87 -5.11 3.40
CA LEU A 188 12.57 -4.29 2.41
C LEU A 188 11.81 -2.99 2.16
N GLU A 189 10.49 -3.06 1.96
CA GLU A 189 9.62 -1.89 1.81
C GLU A 189 9.65 -0.99 3.05
N LEU A 190 9.65 -1.57 4.26
CA LEU A 190 9.79 -0.83 5.51
C LEU A 190 11.13 -0.09 5.59
N SER A 191 12.23 -0.75 5.23
CA SER A 191 13.58 -0.19 5.24
C SER A 191 13.69 0.98 4.26
N THR A 192 13.27 0.78 3.01
CA THR A 192 13.23 1.84 1.99
C THR A 192 12.36 3.02 2.44
N LEU A 193 11.16 2.76 2.94
CA LEU A 193 10.25 3.82 3.39
C LEU A 193 10.83 4.59 4.59
N ALA A 194 11.51 3.91 5.52
CA ALA A 194 12.17 4.55 6.65
C ALA A 194 13.32 5.47 6.19
N GLY A 195 14.12 5.03 5.21
CA GLY A 195 15.17 5.84 4.59
C GLY A 195 14.64 7.11 3.92
N GLU A 196 13.59 6.96 3.12
CA GLU A 196 12.92 8.08 2.44
C GLU A 196 12.32 9.10 3.43
N LEU A 197 11.77 8.63 4.55
CA LEU A 197 11.03 9.50 5.48
C LEU A 197 11.87 10.10 6.60
N PHE A 198 12.97 9.45 7.01
CA PHE A 198 13.67 9.78 8.26
C PHE A 198 15.19 9.91 8.14
N SER A 199 15.78 9.84 6.95
CA SER A 199 17.24 9.93 6.77
C SER A 199 17.85 11.26 7.24
N GLU A 200 17.05 12.34 7.32
CA GLU A 200 17.50 13.62 7.87
C GLU A 200 17.59 13.61 9.41
N GLU A 201 16.71 12.85 10.07
CA GLU A 201 16.60 12.77 11.54
C GLU A 201 17.43 11.64 12.13
N VAL A 202 17.51 10.52 11.41
CA VAL A 202 18.17 9.30 11.86
C VAL A 202 19.14 8.85 10.76
N LYS A 203 20.42 9.16 10.99
CA LYS A 203 21.49 8.70 10.12
C LYS A 203 21.48 7.18 10.05
N ASN A 204 21.61 6.65 8.83
CA ASN A 204 21.67 5.21 8.57
C ASN A 204 20.43 4.42 9.04
N ILE A 205 19.25 5.06 9.08
CA ILE A 205 18.01 4.40 9.51
C ILE A 205 17.70 3.12 8.72
N GLU A 206 17.99 3.08 7.41
CA GLU A 206 17.84 1.87 6.58
C GLU A 206 18.69 0.71 7.12
N GLN A 207 19.96 0.99 7.45
CA GLN A 207 20.86 -0.01 8.01
C GLN A 207 20.39 -0.46 9.39
N GLU A 208 19.91 0.48 10.22
CA GLU A 208 19.36 0.19 11.55
C GLU A 208 18.10 -0.72 11.43
N VAL A 209 17.20 -0.45 10.49
CA VAL A 209 16.02 -1.29 10.19
C VAL A 209 16.45 -2.68 9.71
N ASP A 210 17.41 -2.76 8.79
CA ASP A 210 17.91 -4.03 8.25
C ASP A 210 18.59 -4.89 9.33
N GLU A 211 19.36 -4.26 10.23
CA GLU A 211 19.97 -4.92 11.38
C GLU A 211 18.92 -5.42 12.37
N MET A 212 17.92 -4.60 12.69
CA MET A 212 16.78 -5.01 13.51
C MET A 212 16.04 -6.20 12.89
N ALA A 213 15.78 -6.14 11.59
CA ALA A 213 15.12 -7.23 10.86
C ALA A 213 15.93 -8.53 10.95
N LYS A 214 17.25 -8.47 10.79
CA LYS A 214 18.16 -9.64 10.92
C LYS A 214 18.25 -10.19 12.34
N MET A 215 18.18 -9.35 13.36
CA MET A 215 18.20 -9.79 14.76
C MET A 215 16.87 -10.41 15.18
N ILE A 216 15.76 -9.87 14.65
CA ILE A 216 14.41 -10.26 15.05
C ILE A 216 13.91 -11.45 14.21
N ILE A 217 14.27 -11.55 12.93
CA ILE A 217 13.97 -12.71 12.08
C ILE A 217 15.23 -13.56 12.01
N ASP A 218 15.21 -14.70 12.71
CA ASP A 218 16.28 -15.68 12.84
C ASP A 218 17.27 -15.71 11.63
N PRO A 219 18.58 -15.50 11.85
CA PRO A 219 19.61 -15.46 10.80
C PRO A 219 19.57 -16.65 9.82
N GLU A 220 19.14 -17.83 10.27
CA GLU A 220 19.10 -19.05 9.44
C GLU A 220 17.98 -19.00 8.38
N MET A 221 16.87 -18.30 8.67
CA MET A 221 15.76 -18.07 7.74
C MET A 221 16.07 -17.01 6.68
N TYR A 222 16.81 -15.96 7.06
CA TYR A 222 17.31 -14.96 6.09
C TYR A 222 18.35 -15.57 5.14
N ARG A 223 19.25 -16.42 5.67
CA ARG A 223 20.29 -17.10 4.88
C ARG A 223 19.69 -18.01 3.80
N ARG A 224 18.64 -18.78 4.12
CA ARG A 224 17.90 -19.58 3.13
C ARG A 224 17.21 -18.73 2.06
N GLY A 225 16.57 -17.62 2.44
CA GLY A 225 15.93 -16.72 1.47
C GLY A 225 16.91 -15.99 0.53
N LEU A 226 18.12 -15.68 1.01
CA LEU A 226 19.19 -15.12 0.18
C LEU A 226 19.79 -16.18 -0.76
N GLU A 227 20.04 -17.39 -0.26
CA GLU A 227 20.55 -18.53 -1.05
C GLU A 227 19.57 -18.91 -2.18
N GLU A 228 18.27 -19.03 -1.89
CA GLU A 228 17.22 -19.30 -2.88
C GLU A 228 17.08 -18.16 -3.93
N GLY A 229 17.28 -16.91 -3.52
CA GLY A 229 17.27 -15.75 -4.42
C GLY A 229 18.45 -15.71 -5.38
N ILE A 230 19.64 -16.10 -4.91
CA ILE A 230 20.85 -16.23 -5.73
C ILE A 230 20.70 -17.40 -6.71
N GLU A 231 20.18 -18.54 -6.26
CA GLU A 231 19.97 -19.74 -7.07
C GLU A 231 18.99 -19.48 -8.23
N LYS A 232 17.82 -18.88 -7.95
CA LYS A 232 16.85 -18.47 -8.98
C LYS A 232 17.41 -17.42 -9.95
N GLY A 233 18.30 -16.55 -9.48
CA GLY A 233 19.00 -15.57 -10.32
C GLY A 233 20.01 -16.21 -11.27
N ILE A 234 20.66 -17.30 -10.86
CA ILE A 234 21.58 -18.10 -11.68
C ILE A 234 20.80 -18.91 -12.71
N GLU A 235 19.71 -19.59 -12.32
CA GLU A 235 18.85 -20.33 -13.25
C GLU A 235 18.30 -19.45 -14.37
N LYS A 236 17.78 -18.26 -14.04
CA LYS A 236 17.31 -17.29 -15.04
C LYS A 236 18.39 -16.79 -16.00
N ARG A 237 19.65 -16.74 -15.56
CA ARG A 237 20.79 -16.39 -16.44
C ARG A 237 21.18 -17.55 -17.35
N ILE A 238 21.05 -18.78 -16.88
CA ILE A 238 21.31 -20.00 -17.67
C ILE A 238 20.23 -20.20 -18.73
N GLU A 239 18.94 -20.06 -18.39
CA GLU A 239 17.85 -20.11 -19.39
C GLU A 239 18.03 -19.06 -20.48
N LYS A 240 18.31 -17.80 -20.12
CA LYS A 240 18.53 -16.72 -21.09
C LYS A 240 19.82 -16.82 -21.89
N GLY A 241 20.79 -17.61 -21.44
CA GLY A 241 22.04 -17.89 -22.16
C GLY A 241 21.98 -19.10 -23.08
N ILE A 242 20.94 -19.94 -22.97
CA ILE A 242 20.69 -21.09 -23.84
C ILE A 242 19.81 -20.71 -25.04
N GLU A 243 19.04 -19.60 -24.94
CA GLU A 243 18.24 -19.05 -26.04
C GLU A 243 19.00 -18.05 -26.96
N SER A 244 20.33 -17.95 -26.84
CA SER A 244 21.19 -17.09 -27.68
C SER A 244 22.14 -17.87 -28.59
#